data_AF-A0A3L7Q483-F1
#
_entry.id   AF-A0A3L7Q483-F1
#
_cell.length_a   1.000
_cell.length_b   1.000
_cell.length_c   1.000
_cell.angle_alpha   90.00
_cell.angle_beta   90.00
_cell.angle_gamma   90.00
#
_symmetry.space_group_name_H-M   'P 1'
#
loop_
_entity.id
_entity.type
_entity.pdbx_description
1 polymer ?
#
loop_
_entity_poly.entity_id
_entity_poly.type
_entity_poly.pdbx_seq_one_letter_code
_entity_poly.pdbx_strand_id
1 'polypeptide(L)'
;MQAVRILTAGFTCVMVLATLPLWTADGEYPSIPWFEGLHSVPLSIDLGLMFGLVCFSLLDGALEWLCPAPDASITHHTHPPLAPWAPWRTWAAWSSLACLAMSLSLDQHRLQTWVWQFLWLGIVANLTSREVARHCWRILFIGIYAWSAWSKFDAGFTQTQGPWLWQGLLTAIGFPPSAWGPSPPPAIMLIFPGWEMLAAGLLSFRRTRRWGIAAGMLMHLGLLLTLGPWGRQQQWGVLLWNTYFLLTVPLLFGSDDSRGNEALAPKTWRDRLGLTIAIALTVWPATESLGLCDHWTAWAVYSSRTENLQIEVREADIEQLPASLRPHVGSGQAFADWRPVSLDAWSLTERHCPIYPQSRYRLALAREIEQAAGITLRLKESSPANRWTGLRTQRAVESQEKEAARYWLSTAARIRSAVPAARAGEIWIARTAQLAVACYAVCVLLMIRRQRGEPPTLRIATLWSVGCAFLAIHILCAFHVFHQWNHAAALQHTATRTEEVTGWAWSGGLYINYLFLAFWIWDAVRLWREALSHHPVSSHFGRRIVHGVFAFMMFNATVVFGPWHWTMALVLWGIAVNTVRQAPRTPH
;
A
#
# COMPACT_ATOMS: atom_id res chain seq x y z
N MET A 1 -9.71 6.45 17.82
CA MET A 1 -8.31 6.41 17.33
C MET A 1 -7.83 4.99 17.05
N GLN A 2 -7.97 4.05 18.00
CA GLN A 2 -7.59 2.65 17.78
C GLN A 2 -8.25 2.04 16.52
N ALA A 3 -9.58 2.07 16.42
CA ALA A 3 -10.31 1.58 15.25
C ALA A 3 -9.81 2.21 13.93
N VAL A 4 -9.56 3.52 13.96
CA VAL A 4 -9.08 4.28 12.81
C VAL A 4 -7.68 3.82 12.37
N ARG A 5 -6.75 3.53 13.30
CA ARG A 5 -5.43 2.97 12.97
C ARG A 5 -5.50 1.57 12.37
N ILE A 6 -6.34 0.71 12.95
CA ILE A 6 -6.57 -0.66 12.45
C ILE A 6 -7.12 -0.60 11.03
N LEU A 7 -8.08 0.30 10.78
CA LEU A 7 -8.60 0.55 9.44
C LEU A 7 -7.49 1.03 8.48
N THR A 8 -6.68 2.01 8.85
CA THR A 8 -5.56 2.46 7.99
C THR A 8 -4.61 1.32 7.66
N ALA A 9 -4.21 0.50 8.64
CA ALA A 9 -3.33 -0.65 8.41
C ALA A 9 -3.96 -1.69 7.46
N GLY A 10 -5.24 -2.02 7.65
CA GLY A 10 -5.99 -2.92 6.78
C GLY A 10 -6.15 -2.37 5.36
N PHE A 11 -6.52 -1.09 5.23
CA PHE A 11 -6.65 -0.43 3.93
C PHE A 11 -5.31 -0.30 3.21
N THR A 12 -4.18 -0.09 3.90
CA THR A 12 -2.86 -0.18 3.25
C THR A 12 -2.70 -1.52 2.55
N CYS A 13 -3.03 -2.63 3.20
CA CYS A 13 -2.90 -3.97 2.60
C CYS A 13 -3.84 -4.15 1.40
N VAL A 14 -5.12 -3.79 1.57
CA VAL A 14 -6.12 -3.96 0.50
C VAL A 14 -5.82 -3.06 -0.70
N MET A 15 -5.35 -1.83 -0.48
CA MET A 15 -4.96 -0.90 -1.54
C MET A 15 -3.73 -1.37 -2.31
N VAL A 16 -2.72 -1.90 -1.60
CA VAL A 16 -1.55 -2.53 -2.23
C VAL A 16 -1.98 -3.72 -3.10
N LEU A 17 -2.86 -4.59 -2.60
CA LEU A 17 -3.38 -5.73 -3.37
C LEU A 17 -4.21 -5.28 -4.59
N ALA A 18 -5.06 -4.27 -4.45
CA ALA A 18 -5.86 -3.73 -5.54
C ALA A 18 -5.01 -3.07 -6.64
N THR A 19 -3.78 -2.66 -6.30
CA THR A 19 -2.82 -2.05 -7.23
C THR A 19 -1.56 -2.89 -7.36
N LEU A 20 -1.64 -4.22 -7.17
CA LEU A 20 -0.48 -5.11 -7.06
C LEU A 20 0.59 -4.91 -8.16
N PRO A 21 0.23 -4.75 -9.45
CA PRO A 21 1.23 -4.53 -10.50
C PRO A 21 2.08 -3.26 -10.31
N LEU A 22 1.56 -2.23 -9.63
CA LEU A 22 2.33 -1.02 -9.27
C LEU A 22 3.49 -1.32 -8.30
N TRP A 23 3.35 -2.36 -7.48
CA TRP A 23 4.28 -2.68 -6.42
C TRP A 23 5.30 -3.75 -6.80
N THR A 24 4.97 -4.64 -7.74
CA THR A 24 5.90 -5.65 -8.21
C THR A 24 6.83 -5.13 -9.31
N ALA A 25 6.47 -4.03 -9.95
CA ALA A 25 7.20 -3.46 -11.09
C ALA A 25 7.34 -4.44 -12.27
N ASP A 26 6.48 -5.45 -12.35
CA ASP A 26 6.46 -6.44 -13.44
C ASP A 26 5.97 -5.82 -14.77
N GLY A 27 6.25 -6.48 -15.89
CA GLY A 27 5.75 -6.09 -17.22
C GLY A 27 6.63 -5.08 -17.96
N GLU A 28 6.17 -4.61 -19.12
CA GLU A 28 6.90 -3.68 -19.99
C GLU A 28 6.81 -2.22 -19.54
N TYR A 29 5.92 -1.90 -18.60
CA TYR A 29 5.77 -0.55 -18.07
C TYR A 29 7.00 -0.12 -17.25
N PRO A 30 7.69 0.99 -17.56
CA PRO A 30 8.89 1.41 -16.85
C PRO A 30 8.65 1.84 -15.40
N SER A 31 9.63 1.62 -14.53
CA SER A 31 9.67 2.21 -13.17
C SER A 31 10.67 3.35 -13.12
N ILE A 32 10.23 4.53 -12.68
CA ILE A 32 11.02 5.76 -12.70
C ILE A 32 11.28 6.16 -11.25
N PRO A 33 12.49 6.06 -10.70
CA PRO A 33 12.76 6.38 -9.30
C PRO A 33 12.74 7.89 -9.08
N TRP A 34 12.75 8.35 -7.83
CA TRP A 34 12.82 9.79 -7.54
C TRP A 34 14.21 10.38 -7.82
N PHE A 35 15.26 9.57 -7.63
CA PHE A 35 16.65 10.01 -7.71
C PHE A 35 17.43 9.14 -8.69
N GLU A 36 18.30 9.76 -9.49
CA GLU A 36 19.08 9.06 -10.52
C GLU A 36 19.99 7.97 -9.95
N GLY A 37 20.52 8.17 -8.74
CA GLY A 37 21.36 7.18 -8.06
C GLY A 37 20.64 5.84 -7.78
N LEU A 38 19.33 5.75 -7.95
CA LEU A 38 18.54 4.55 -7.73
C LEU A 38 18.24 3.76 -9.03
N HIS A 39 18.72 4.20 -10.20
CA HIS A 39 18.48 3.51 -11.47
C HIS A 39 19.03 2.08 -11.53
N SER A 40 20.13 1.82 -10.84
CA SER A 40 20.78 0.51 -10.82
C SER A 40 20.15 -0.48 -9.82
N VAL A 41 19.18 -0.04 -9.02
CA VAL A 41 18.55 -0.90 -8.02
C VAL A 41 17.73 -1.99 -8.71
N PRO A 42 17.97 -3.30 -8.43
CA PRO A 42 17.25 -4.39 -9.09
C PRO A 42 15.75 -4.40 -8.79
N LEU A 43 14.93 -4.73 -9.79
CA LEU A 43 13.45 -4.82 -9.65
C LEU A 43 12.99 -5.86 -8.61
N SER A 44 13.86 -6.81 -8.26
CA SER A 44 13.58 -7.81 -7.22
C SER A 44 13.47 -7.23 -5.80
N ILE A 45 13.99 -6.03 -5.56
CA ILE A 45 13.86 -5.34 -4.27
C ILE A 45 12.42 -4.89 -4.03
N ASP A 46 11.71 -4.53 -5.09
CA ASP A 46 10.33 -4.05 -5.04
C ASP A 46 9.37 -5.06 -4.41
N LEU A 47 9.51 -6.34 -4.78
CA LEU A 47 8.74 -7.43 -4.19
C LEU A 47 8.99 -7.55 -2.68
N GLY A 48 10.24 -7.46 -2.25
CA GLY A 48 10.62 -7.53 -0.83
C GLY A 48 10.06 -6.35 -0.03
N LEU A 49 10.08 -5.14 -0.59
CA LEU A 49 9.55 -3.94 0.04
C LEU A 49 8.02 -3.96 0.10
N MET A 50 7.33 -4.31 -0.98
CA MET A 50 5.87 -4.48 -1.04
C MET A 50 5.41 -5.45 0.04
N PHE A 51 6.13 -6.54 0.17
CA PHE A 51 5.78 -7.57 1.11
C PHE A 51 6.05 -7.20 2.56
N GLY A 52 7.20 -6.59 2.84
CA GLY A 52 7.48 -6.01 4.14
C GLY A 52 6.39 -5.02 4.53
N LEU A 53 5.98 -4.15 3.60
CA LEU A 53 4.88 -3.21 3.78
C LEU A 53 3.57 -3.92 4.19
N VAL A 54 3.14 -4.95 3.46
CA VAL A 54 1.91 -5.70 3.80
C VAL A 54 2.05 -6.38 5.17
N CYS A 55 3.13 -7.10 5.40
CA CYS A 55 3.30 -7.92 6.62
C CYS A 55 3.42 -7.05 7.88
N PHE A 56 4.20 -5.99 7.82
CA PHE A 56 4.35 -5.07 8.95
C PHE A 56 3.09 -4.23 9.18
N SER A 57 2.31 -3.91 8.14
CA SER A 57 1.00 -3.25 8.32
C SER A 57 0.00 -4.19 9.00
N LEU A 58 -0.09 -5.45 8.57
CA LEU A 58 -0.93 -6.45 9.24
C LEU A 58 -0.52 -6.65 10.70
N LEU A 59 0.78 -6.72 10.98
CA LEU A 59 1.31 -6.84 12.33
C LEU A 59 0.98 -5.62 13.20
N ASP A 60 1.15 -4.39 12.70
CA ASP A 60 0.75 -3.17 13.41
C ASP A 60 -0.76 -3.17 13.72
N GLY A 61 -1.59 -3.46 12.73
CA GLY A 61 -3.04 -3.55 12.90
C GLY A 61 -3.47 -4.63 13.90
N ALA A 62 -2.87 -5.82 13.84
CA ALA A 62 -3.15 -6.91 14.77
C ALA A 62 -2.74 -6.57 16.20
N LEU A 63 -1.55 -5.98 16.40
CA LEU A 63 -1.07 -5.56 17.72
C LEU A 63 -1.91 -4.40 18.29
N GLU A 64 -2.38 -3.47 17.45
CA GLU A 64 -3.29 -2.40 17.85
C GLU A 64 -4.70 -2.94 18.20
N TRP A 65 -5.18 -3.98 17.51
CA TRP A 65 -6.47 -4.63 17.81
C TRP A 65 -6.44 -5.45 19.11
N LEU A 66 -5.45 -6.33 19.24
CA LEU A 66 -5.34 -7.28 20.35
C LEU A 66 -5.15 -6.59 21.69
N CYS A 67 -4.58 -5.39 21.70
CA CYS A 67 -4.20 -4.72 22.93
C CYS A 67 -4.59 -3.24 22.91
N PRO A 68 -5.86 -2.93 23.22
CA PRO A 68 -6.30 -1.55 23.45
C PRO A 68 -5.38 -0.89 24.48
N ALA A 69 -4.99 0.36 24.24
CA ALA A 69 -4.39 1.13 25.33
C ALA A 69 -5.39 1.18 26.50
N PRO A 70 -4.91 1.03 27.75
CA PRO A 70 -5.78 1.11 28.91
C PRO A 70 -6.56 2.42 28.85
N ASP A 71 -7.87 2.30 29.08
CA ASP A 71 -8.78 3.43 29.06
C ASP A 71 -8.36 4.41 30.16
N ALA A 72 -7.98 5.63 29.77
CA ALA A 72 -7.50 6.66 30.71
C ALA A 72 -8.57 7.05 31.75
N SER A 73 -9.80 6.58 31.59
CA SER A 73 -10.91 6.73 32.53
C SER A 73 -10.81 5.85 33.78
N ILE A 74 -9.91 4.84 33.82
CA ILE A 74 -9.91 3.81 34.89
C ILE A 74 -8.69 3.92 35.84
N THR A 75 -7.62 4.63 35.51
CA THR A 75 -6.39 4.61 36.33
C THR A 75 -5.99 5.99 36.85
N HIS A 76 -6.49 6.36 38.04
CA HIS A 76 -6.09 7.60 38.69
C HIS A 76 -4.79 7.52 39.51
N HIS A 77 -4.21 6.35 39.83
CA HIS A 77 -3.08 6.33 40.81
C HIS A 77 -1.92 5.37 40.57
N THR A 78 -1.77 4.73 39.42
CA THR A 78 -0.56 3.97 39.11
C THR A 78 -0.28 4.07 37.61
N HIS A 79 0.93 4.45 37.22
CA HIS A 79 1.38 4.26 35.83
C HIS A 79 1.13 2.78 35.48
N PRO A 80 0.18 2.44 34.59
CA PRO A 80 0.06 1.06 34.15
C PRO A 80 1.43 0.70 33.53
N PRO A 81 2.01 -0.46 33.86
CA PRO A 81 3.24 -0.88 33.21
C PRO A 81 3.03 -0.78 31.71
N LEU A 82 3.96 -0.15 31.00
CA LEU A 82 3.94 -0.08 29.53
C LEU A 82 3.65 -1.49 29.04
N ALA A 83 2.52 -1.62 28.37
CA ALA A 83 2.05 -2.91 27.94
C ALA A 83 3.19 -3.54 27.11
N PRO A 84 3.71 -4.72 27.48
CA PRO A 84 5.01 -5.20 27.01
C PRO A 84 5.14 -5.41 25.48
N TRP A 85 4.04 -5.27 24.75
CA TRP A 85 3.94 -5.27 23.29
C TRP A 85 4.02 -3.88 22.62
N ALA A 86 3.95 -2.78 23.38
CA ALA A 86 4.03 -1.42 22.83
C ALA A 86 5.30 -1.15 22.00
N PRO A 87 6.50 -1.68 22.37
CA PRO A 87 7.69 -1.57 21.52
C PRO A 87 7.55 -2.29 20.18
N TRP A 88 6.93 -3.48 20.17
CA TRP A 88 6.74 -4.30 18.97
C TRP A 88 5.77 -3.68 17.97
N ARG A 89 4.67 -3.11 18.48
CA ARG A 89 3.74 -2.35 17.63
C ARG A 89 4.44 -1.16 16.98
N THR A 90 5.20 -0.42 17.79
CA THR A 90 5.97 0.75 17.31
C THR A 90 6.98 0.33 16.26
N TRP A 91 7.71 -0.77 16.49
CA TRP A 91 8.64 -1.33 15.52
C TRP A 91 7.94 -1.74 14.22
N ALA A 92 6.85 -2.51 14.29
CA ALA A 92 6.08 -2.92 13.12
C ALA A 92 5.58 -1.71 12.30
N ALA A 93 5.03 -0.69 12.97
CA ALA A 93 4.55 0.50 12.30
C ALA A 93 5.67 1.28 11.59
N TRP A 94 6.82 1.47 12.24
CA TRP A 94 7.97 2.13 11.63
C TRP A 94 8.60 1.29 10.50
N SER A 95 8.63 -0.03 10.62
CA SER A 95 9.08 -0.93 9.55
C SER A 95 8.16 -0.87 8.33
N SER A 96 6.84 -0.82 8.54
CA SER A 96 5.86 -0.61 7.45
C SER A 96 6.10 0.74 6.75
N LEU A 97 6.26 1.82 7.52
CA LEU A 97 6.54 3.16 6.97
C LEU A 97 7.87 3.22 6.21
N ALA A 98 8.90 2.52 6.71
CA ALA A 98 10.19 2.44 6.04
C ALA A 98 10.08 1.68 4.71
N CYS A 99 9.38 0.54 4.68
CA CYS A 99 9.08 -0.20 3.46
C CYS A 99 8.31 0.66 2.45
N LEU A 100 7.31 1.42 2.90
CA LEU A 100 6.56 2.34 2.05
C LEU A 100 7.46 3.44 1.48
N ALA A 101 8.24 4.12 2.32
CA ALA A 101 9.13 5.21 1.90
C ALA A 101 10.21 4.73 0.93
N MET A 102 10.80 3.57 1.17
CA MET A 102 11.76 2.95 0.24
C MET A 102 11.09 2.51 -1.06
N SER A 103 9.86 1.99 -1.01
CA SER A 103 9.13 1.64 -2.24
C SER A 103 8.86 2.88 -3.09
N LEU A 104 8.48 3.98 -2.43
CA LEU A 104 8.23 5.26 -3.07
C LEU A 104 9.48 5.81 -3.74
N SER A 105 10.66 5.73 -3.10
CA SER A 105 11.90 6.27 -3.70
C SER A 105 12.30 5.53 -4.98
N LEU A 106 11.93 4.25 -5.11
CA LEU A 106 12.23 3.41 -6.27
C LEU A 106 11.27 3.57 -7.45
N ASP A 107 10.09 4.16 -7.24
CA ASP A 107 9.14 4.46 -8.32
C ASP A 107 8.22 5.63 -7.96
N GLN A 108 8.35 6.75 -8.68
CA GLN A 108 7.51 7.94 -8.57
C GLN A 108 6.02 7.60 -8.74
N HIS A 109 5.70 6.60 -9.57
CA HIS A 109 4.32 6.17 -9.83
C HIS A 109 3.62 5.62 -8.59
N ARG A 110 4.39 5.10 -7.62
CA ARG A 110 3.84 4.60 -6.35
C ARG A 110 3.31 5.70 -5.45
N LEU A 111 3.67 6.97 -5.69
CA LEU A 111 3.15 8.10 -4.91
C LEU A 111 1.72 8.44 -5.31
N GLN A 112 0.81 7.48 -5.23
CA GLN A 112 -0.63 7.70 -5.40
C GLN A 112 -1.16 8.57 -4.26
N THR A 113 -2.30 9.25 -4.47
CA THR A 113 -2.85 10.20 -3.49
C THR A 113 -3.13 9.55 -2.12
N TRP A 114 -3.63 8.32 -2.12
CA TRP A 114 -3.87 7.55 -0.90
C TRP A 114 -2.58 7.14 -0.19
N VAL A 115 -1.50 6.86 -0.93
CA VAL A 115 -0.19 6.52 -0.35
C VAL A 115 0.37 7.72 0.40
N TRP A 116 0.29 8.91 -0.22
CA TRP A 116 0.68 10.16 0.41
C TRP A 116 -0.08 10.39 1.71
N GLN A 117 -1.40 10.16 1.72
CA GLN A 117 -2.20 10.24 2.95
C GLN A 117 -1.72 9.23 4.00
N PHE A 118 -1.63 7.95 3.67
CA PHE A 118 -1.35 6.90 4.66
C PHE A 118 0.05 7.01 5.26
N LEU A 119 1.04 7.43 4.47
CA LEU A 119 2.40 7.73 4.94
C LEU A 119 2.38 8.74 6.09
N TRP A 120 1.74 9.89 5.90
CA TRP A 120 1.72 10.94 6.91
C TRP A 120 0.82 10.63 8.09
N LEU A 121 -0.33 9.99 7.86
CA LEU A 121 -1.17 9.50 8.95
C LEU A 121 -0.38 8.55 9.86
N GLY A 122 0.35 7.61 9.28
CA GLY A 122 1.19 6.66 10.01
C GLY A 122 2.35 7.33 10.76
N ILE A 123 3.07 8.26 10.13
CA ILE A 123 4.15 9.03 10.78
C ILE A 123 3.59 9.80 12.00
N VAL A 124 2.54 10.58 11.81
CA VAL A 124 1.92 11.38 12.88
C VAL A 124 1.41 10.48 14.00
N ALA A 125 0.79 9.35 13.68
CA ALA A 125 0.28 8.40 14.66
C ALA A 125 1.41 7.77 15.51
N ASN A 126 2.57 7.50 14.92
CA ASN A 126 3.67 6.86 15.66
C ASN A 126 4.62 7.85 16.34
N LEU A 127 4.61 9.13 15.95
CA LEU A 127 5.33 10.19 16.63
C LEU A 127 4.60 10.72 17.87
N THR A 128 3.28 10.88 17.78
CA THR A 128 2.50 11.66 18.75
C THR A 128 1.65 10.81 19.71
N SER A 129 1.24 11.42 20.82
CA SER A 129 0.21 10.86 21.71
C SER A 129 -1.12 10.65 20.99
N ARG A 130 -1.97 9.73 21.48
CA ARG A 130 -3.25 9.38 20.82
C ARG A 130 -4.20 10.56 20.63
N GLU A 131 -4.17 11.53 21.54
CA GLU A 131 -4.99 12.74 21.50
C GLU A 131 -4.50 13.70 20.42
N VAL A 132 -3.19 13.99 20.40
CA VAL A 132 -2.56 14.85 19.40
C VAL A 132 -2.64 14.21 18.01
N ALA A 133 -2.41 12.89 17.89
CA ALA A 133 -2.56 12.16 16.64
C ALA A 133 -3.96 12.34 16.05
N ARG A 134 -5.01 12.20 16.88
CA ARG A 134 -6.40 12.40 16.47
C ARG A 134 -6.64 13.82 15.98
N HIS A 135 -6.11 14.81 16.70
CA HIS A 135 -6.23 16.21 16.31
C HIS A 135 -5.53 16.49 14.96
N CYS A 136 -4.29 16.01 14.81
CA CYS A 136 -3.53 16.14 13.57
C CYS A 136 -4.24 15.44 12.39
N TRP A 137 -4.79 14.24 12.59
CA TRP A 137 -5.56 13.54 11.56
C TRP A 137 -6.82 14.32 11.17
N ARG A 138 -7.51 14.94 12.13
CA ARG A 138 -8.66 15.82 11.82
C ARG A 138 -8.22 17.02 10.96
N ILE A 139 -7.11 17.68 11.31
CA ILE A 139 -6.54 18.78 10.52
C ILE A 139 -6.23 18.30 9.09
N LEU A 140 -5.54 17.17 8.94
CA LEU A 140 -5.17 16.62 7.64
C LEU A 140 -6.39 16.26 6.79
N PHE A 141 -7.42 15.63 7.35
CA PHE A 141 -8.65 15.29 6.62
C PHE A 141 -9.42 16.55 6.18
N ILE A 142 -9.52 17.56 7.03
CA ILE A 142 -10.11 18.87 6.67
C ILE A 142 -9.29 19.50 5.54
N GLY A 143 -7.96 19.46 5.64
CA GLY A 143 -7.05 19.96 4.61
C GLY A 143 -7.25 19.26 3.26
N ILE A 144 -7.39 17.94 3.25
CA ILE A 144 -7.64 17.17 2.03
C ILE A 144 -8.94 17.64 1.36
N TYR A 145 -10.05 17.74 2.11
CA TYR A 145 -11.32 18.22 1.53
C TYR A 145 -11.24 19.66 1.05
N ALA A 146 -10.66 20.56 1.85
CA ALA A 146 -10.56 21.97 1.48
C ALA A 146 -9.72 22.17 0.21
N TRP A 147 -8.55 21.54 0.12
CA TRP A 147 -7.67 21.69 -1.04
C TRP A 147 -8.16 20.92 -2.26
N SER A 148 -8.74 19.74 -2.06
CA SER A 148 -9.36 19.01 -3.17
C SER A 148 -10.56 19.77 -3.75
N ALA A 149 -11.39 20.41 -2.91
CA ALA A 149 -12.45 21.30 -3.37
C ALA A 149 -11.87 22.54 -4.08
N TRP A 150 -10.89 23.21 -3.48
CA TRP A 150 -10.24 24.41 -4.05
C TRP A 150 -9.64 24.16 -5.43
N SER A 151 -9.07 22.97 -5.65
CA SER A 151 -8.48 22.59 -6.94
C SER A 151 -9.48 22.44 -8.08
N LYS A 152 -10.78 22.32 -7.76
CA LYS A 152 -11.91 22.12 -8.68
C LYS A 152 -12.77 23.39 -8.87
N PHE A 153 -12.50 24.46 -8.13
CA PHE A 153 -13.05 25.80 -8.42
C PHE A 153 -12.29 26.40 -9.61
N ASP A 154 -12.50 25.82 -10.78
CA ASP A 154 -11.89 26.22 -12.04
C ASP A 154 -12.78 25.93 -13.26
N ALA A 155 -12.52 26.65 -14.35
CA ALA A 155 -13.27 26.53 -15.60
C ALA A 155 -13.15 25.14 -16.23
N GLY A 156 -11.96 24.51 -16.15
CA GLY A 156 -11.77 23.19 -16.71
C GLY A 156 -12.61 22.13 -15.98
N PHE A 157 -12.72 22.19 -14.65
CA PHE A 157 -13.62 21.30 -13.91
C PHE A 157 -15.08 21.48 -14.34
N THR A 158 -15.59 22.72 -14.36
CA THR A 158 -17.00 22.99 -14.71
C THR A 158 -17.36 22.62 -16.15
N GLN A 159 -16.39 22.61 -17.06
CA GLN A 159 -16.60 22.28 -18.48
C GLN A 159 -16.36 20.80 -18.82
N THR A 160 -15.55 20.08 -18.04
CA THR A 160 -15.13 18.71 -18.37
C THR A 160 -15.46 17.69 -17.27
N GLN A 161 -14.81 17.80 -16.12
CA GLN A 161 -14.89 16.80 -15.06
C GLN A 161 -16.23 16.82 -14.30
N GLY A 162 -16.79 18.00 -14.05
CA GLY A 162 -18.10 18.17 -13.44
C GLY A 162 -19.22 17.52 -14.26
N PRO A 163 -19.35 17.84 -15.57
CA PRO A 163 -20.28 17.15 -16.45
C PRO A 163 -20.05 15.64 -16.52
N TRP A 164 -18.78 15.21 -16.49
CA TRP A 164 -18.45 13.78 -16.47
C TRP A 164 -18.96 13.08 -15.19
N LEU A 165 -18.83 13.70 -14.02
CA LEU A 165 -19.41 13.23 -12.75
C LEU A 165 -20.93 13.23 -12.79
N TRP A 166 -21.54 14.30 -13.27
CA TRP A 166 -23.00 14.43 -13.39
C TRP A 166 -23.61 13.30 -14.23
N GLN A 167 -23.04 13.06 -15.41
CA GLN A 167 -23.45 11.96 -16.29
C GLN A 167 -23.24 10.60 -15.63
N GLY A 168 -22.15 10.40 -14.89
CA GLY A 168 -21.91 9.16 -14.14
C GLY A 168 -22.99 8.89 -13.09
N LEU A 169 -23.45 9.95 -12.42
CA LEU A 169 -24.55 9.86 -11.47
C LEU A 169 -25.85 9.48 -12.17
N LEU A 170 -26.19 10.14 -13.29
CA LEU A 170 -27.39 9.82 -14.09
C LEU A 170 -27.40 8.36 -14.54
N THR A 171 -26.27 7.84 -15.03
CA THR A 171 -26.14 6.41 -15.37
C THR A 171 -26.43 5.53 -14.15
N ALA A 172 -25.84 5.87 -13.00
CA ALA A 172 -25.94 5.07 -11.79
C ALA A 172 -27.36 4.99 -11.21
N ILE A 173 -28.18 6.03 -11.43
CA ILE A 173 -29.60 6.03 -11.05
C ILE A 173 -30.53 5.50 -12.18
N GLY A 174 -29.96 4.95 -13.25
CA GLY A 174 -30.69 4.23 -14.31
C GLY A 174 -31.14 5.08 -15.50
N PHE A 175 -30.64 6.31 -15.66
CA PHE A 175 -30.94 7.14 -16.83
C PHE A 175 -29.92 6.85 -17.95
N PRO A 176 -30.35 6.24 -19.08
CA PRO A 176 -29.45 5.94 -20.18
C PRO A 176 -28.96 7.23 -20.87
N PRO A 177 -27.81 7.20 -21.57
CA PRO A 177 -27.29 8.36 -22.29
C PRO A 177 -28.27 9.01 -23.27
N SER A 178 -29.19 8.24 -23.84
CA SER A 178 -30.24 8.73 -24.74
C SER A 178 -31.31 9.57 -24.04
N ALA A 179 -31.47 9.44 -22.73
CA ALA A 179 -32.41 10.19 -21.91
C ALA A 179 -31.78 11.44 -21.29
N TRP A 180 -30.48 11.68 -21.54
CA TRP A 180 -29.82 12.88 -21.04
C TRP A 180 -30.33 14.09 -21.81
N GLY A 181 -30.99 15.00 -21.09
CA GLY A 181 -31.29 16.33 -21.61
C GLY A 181 -30.01 17.15 -21.85
N PRO A 182 -30.14 18.42 -22.26
CA PRO A 182 -28.98 19.31 -22.36
C PRO A 182 -28.21 19.34 -21.03
N SER A 183 -26.87 19.27 -21.12
CA SER A 183 -26.02 19.37 -19.94
C SER A 183 -26.38 20.65 -19.17
N PRO A 184 -26.49 20.57 -17.82
CA PRO A 184 -26.75 21.76 -17.02
C PRO A 184 -25.65 22.81 -17.26
N PRO A 185 -25.96 24.11 -17.12
CA PRO A 185 -24.98 25.18 -17.24
C PRO A 185 -23.71 24.87 -16.42
N PRO A 186 -22.49 25.14 -16.93
CA PRO A 186 -21.23 24.82 -16.24
C PRO A 186 -21.18 25.33 -14.80
N ALA A 187 -21.80 26.47 -14.50
CA ALA A 187 -21.88 27.03 -13.15
C ALA A 187 -22.55 26.09 -12.13
N ILE A 188 -23.51 25.26 -12.54
CA ILE A 188 -24.17 24.29 -11.66
C ILE A 188 -23.18 23.22 -11.20
N MET A 189 -22.16 22.90 -12.00
CA MET A 189 -21.15 21.91 -11.65
C MET A 189 -20.32 22.33 -10.43
N LEU A 190 -20.32 23.62 -10.05
CA LEU A 190 -19.69 24.09 -8.81
C LEU A 190 -20.36 23.53 -7.55
N ILE A 191 -21.53 22.89 -7.66
CA ILE A 191 -22.15 22.18 -6.52
C ILE A 191 -21.25 21.07 -5.97
N PHE A 192 -20.47 20.39 -6.82
CA PHE A 192 -19.58 19.31 -6.41
C PHE A 192 -18.46 19.83 -5.47
N PRO A 193 -17.58 20.77 -5.90
CA PRO A 193 -16.58 21.33 -5.01
C PRO A 193 -17.19 22.21 -3.90
N GLY A 194 -18.35 22.82 -4.12
CA GLY A 194 -19.08 23.55 -3.09
C GLY A 194 -19.51 22.66 -1.93
N TRP A 195 -20.02 21.47 -2.22
CA TRP A 195 -20.40 20.49 -1.19
C TRP A 195 -19.18 19.95 -0.43
N GLU A 196 -18.08 19.67 -1.15
CA GLU A 196 -16.83 19.24 -0.54
C GLU A 196 -16.23 20.31 0.39
N MET A 197 -16.22 21.57 -0.04
CA MET A 197 -15.80 22.71 0.78
C MET A 197 -16.72 22.93 1.99
N LEU A 198 -18.04 22.78 1.81
CA LEU A 198 -19.01 22.84 2.90
C LEU A 198 -18.74 21.75 3.95
N ALA A 199 -18.47 20.51 3.52
CA ALA A 199 -18.12 19.43 4.44
C ALA A 199 -16.84 19.77 5.25
N ALA A 200 -15.80 20.30 4.59
CA ALA A 200 -14.58 20.76 5.26
C ALA A 200 -14.87 21.85 6.31
N GLY A 201 -15.66 22.87 5.94
CA GLY A 201 -16.05 23.96 6.82
C GLY A 201 -16.86 23.47 8.03
N LEU A 202 -17.85 22.61 7.82
CA LEU A 202 -18.68 22.05 8.89
C LEU A 202 -17.87 21.13 9.84
N LEU A 203 -16.88 20.38 9.34
CA LEU A 203 -16.02 19.53 10.16
C LEU A 203 -15.02 20.33 11.03
N SER A 204 -14.67 21.54 10.60
CA SER A 204 -13.72 22.43 11.28
C SER A 204 -14.22 22.89 12.65
N PHE A 205 -15.52 23.07 12.82
CA PHE A 205 -16.11 23.51 14.10
C PHE A 205 -16.81 22.37 14.83
N ARG A 206 -16.58 22.27 16.15
CA ARG A 206 -17.21 21.23 17.00
C ARG A 206 -18.74 21.24 16.91
N ARG A 207 -19.37 22.43 16.90
CA ARG A 207 -20.84 22.60 16.88
C ARG A 207 -21.50 22.08 15.60
N THR A 208 -20.80 22.17 14.47
CA THR A 208 -21.33 21.78 13.15
C THR A 208 -20.86 20.40 12.71
N ARG A 209 -19.98 19.75 13.48
CA ARG A 209 -19.29 18.51 13.09
C ARG A 209 -20.23 17.37 12.72
N ARG A 210 -21.36 17.21 13.42
CA ARG A 210 -22.37 16.18 13.07
C ARG A 210 -22.90 16.34 11.63
N TRP A 211 -23.11 17.60 11.21
CA TRP A 211 -23.56 17.92 9.87
C TRP A 211 -22.42 17.76 8.86
N GLY A 212 -21.18 18.11 9.25
CA GLY A 212 -19.99 17.84 8.43
C GLY A 212 -19.75 16.35 8.18
N ILE A 213 -19.98 15.50 9.19
CA ILE A 213 -19.91 14.03 9.04
C ILE A 213 -20.98 13.57 8.05
N ALA A 214 -22.24 13.99 8.23
CA ALA A 214 -23.32 13.63 7.32
C ALA A 214 -23.06 14.10 5.89
N ALA A 215 -22.57 15.33 5.70
CA ALA A 215 -22.21 15.88 4.40
C ALA A 215 -21.08 15.10 3.73
N GLY A 216 -20.02 14.77 4.48
CA GLY A 216 -18.91 13.95 3.98
C GLY A 216 -19.34 12.53 3.62
N MET A 217 -20.17 11.88 4.45
CA MET A 217 -20.72 10.56 4.16
C MET A 217 -21.59 10.57 2.90
N LEU A 218 -22.49 11.56 2.76
CA LEU A 218 -23.33 11.70 1.58
C LEU A 218 -22.49 11.89 0.32
N MET A 219 -21.45 12.72 0.40
CA MET A 219 -20.51 12.95 -0.70
C MET A 219 -19.81 11.65 -1.13
N HIS A 220 -19.22 10.90 -0.19
CA HIS A 220 -18.51 9.66 -0.52
C HIS A 220 -19.43 8.55 -1.00
N LEU A 221 -20.66 8.44 -0.47
CA LEU A 221 -21.67 7.53 -1.00
C LEU A 221 -22.05 7.91 -2.44
N GLY A 222 -22.26 9.20 -2.71
CA GLY A 222 -22.51 9.72 -4.06
C GLY A 222 -21.37 9.44 -5.02
N LEU A 223 -20.11 9.60 -4.58
CA LEU A 223 -18.93 9.27 -5.37
C LEU A 223 -18.80 7.77 -5.62
N LEU A 224 -19.08 6.92 -4.64
CA LEU A 224 -19.08 5.46 -4.83
C LEU A 224 -20.16 5.02 -5.81
N LEU A 225 -21.35 5.62 -5.77
CA LEU A 225 -22.41 5.37 -6.73
C LEU A 225 -22.02 5.83 -8.14
N THR A 226 -21.50 7.05 -8.25
CA THR A 226 -21.13 7.70 -9.53
C THR A 226 -19.91 7.05 -10.19
N LEU A 227 -18.87 6.74 -9.41
CA LEU A 227 -17.60 6.21 -9.91
C LEU A 227 -17.57 4.69 -9.90
N GLY A 228 -18.44 4.03 -9.14
CA GLY A 228 -18.48 2.59 -9.00
C GLY A 228 -19.10 1.86 -10.20
N PRO A 229 -19.43 0.57 -10.02
CA PRO A 229 -19.91 -0.31 -11.10
C PRO A 229 -21.16 0.19 -11.84
N TRP A 230 -22.03 0.93 -11.13
CA TRP A 230 -23.29 1.44 -11.69
C TRP A 230 -23.12 2.72 -12.52
N GLY A 231 -22.03 3.46 -12.34
CA GLY A 231 -21.78 4.72 -13.04
C GLY A 231 -20.62 4.61 -14.02
N ARG A 232 -19.43 5.06 -13.60
CA ARG A 232 -18.24 5.21 -14.46
C ARG A 232 -17.25 4.04 -14.42
N GLN A 233 -17.50 3.00 -13.62
CA GLN A 233 -16.65 1.81 -13.50
C GLN A 233 -15.15 2.13 -13.31
N GLN A 234 -14.86 3.06 -12.40
CA GLN A 234 -13.49 3.45 -12.09
C GLN A 234 -12.70 2.35 -11.39
N GLN A 235 -11.38 2.52 -11.37
CA GLN A 235 -10.44 1.58 -10.77
C GLN A 235 -10.68 1.40 -9.27
N TRP A 236 -10.40 0.18 -8.79
CA TRP A 236 -10.61 -0.21 -7.39
C TRP A 236 -9.90 0.70 -6.39
N GLY A 237 -8.71 1.22 -6.71
CA GLY A 237 -8.01 2.17 -5.84
C GLY A 237 -8.85 3.42 -5.50
N VAL A 238 -9.60 3.96 -6.47
CA VAL A 238 -10.48 5.12 -6.25
C VAL A 238 -11.65 4.75 -5.33
N LEU A 239 -12.28 3.60 -5.55
CA LEU A 239 -13.44 3.14 -4.80
C LEU A 239 -13.08 2.78 -3.36
N LEU A 240 -11.98 2.06 -3.18
CA LEU A 240 -11.47 1.69 -1.86
C LEU A 240 -11.06 2.94 -1.06
N TRP A 241 -10.43 3.93 -1.71
CA TRP A 241 -10.07 5.17 -1.03
C TRP A 241 -11.30 5.97 -0.58
N ASN A 242 -12.36 6.04 -1.39
CA ASN A 242 -13.64 6.64 -0.98
C ASN A 242 -14.30 5.84 0.17
N THR A 243 -14.22 4.52 0.13
CA THR A 243 -14.70 3.65 1.21
C THR A 243 -13.93 3.90 2.52
N TYR A 244 -12.61 4.13 2.43
CA TYR A 244 -11.79 4.48 3.58
C TYR A 244 -12.28 5.78 4.25
N PHE A 245 -12.56 6.83 3.47
CA PHE A 245 -13.13 8.06 4.03
C PHE A 245 -14.52 7.84 4.63
N LEU A 246 -15.40 7.08 3.95
CA LEU A 246 -16.74 6.77 4.42
C LEU A 246 -16.74 6.12 5.81
N LEU A 247 -15.78 5.24 6.08
CA LEU A 247 -15.61 4.58 7.38
C LEU A 247 -14.87 5.46 8.39
N THR A 248 -13.84 6.17 7.96
CA THR A 248 -12.91 6.86 8.87
C THR A 248 -13.44 8.19 9.37
N VAL A 249 -14.18 8.95 8.54
CA VAL A 249 -14.70 10.27 8.91
C VAL A 249 -15.64 10.20 10.12
N PRO A 250 -16.66 9.32 10.16
CA PRO A 250 -17.52 9.19 11.34
C PRO A 250 -16.74 8.77 12.59
N LEU A 251 -15.77 7.85 12.46
CA LEU A 251 -14.97 7.37 13.58
C LEU A 251 -14.00 8.43 14.12
N LEU A 252 -13.47 9.28 13.25
CA LEU A 252 -12.49 10.30 13.60
C LEU A 252 -13.15 11.56 14.20
N PHE A 253 -14.31 11.94 13.65
CA PHE A 253 -15.00 13.17 14.02
C PHE A 253 -16.19 12.95 14.97
N GLY A 254 -16.81 11.76 14.97
CA GLY A 254 -17.98 11.44 15.80
C GLY A 254 -17.67 11.14 17.27
N SER A 255 -16.41 10.94 17.64
CA SER A 255 -16.04 10.74 19.05
C SER A 255 -16.23 12.03 19.84
N ASP A 256 -17.01 11.94 20.92
CA ASP A 256 -17.37 13.04 21.79
C ASP A 256 -16.13 13.59 22.53
N ASP A 257 -15.81 14.88 22.33
CA ASP A 257 -14.69 15.58 22.98
C ASP A 257 -15.08 16.04 24.42
N SER A 258 -16.09 15.41 25.05
CA SER A 258 -16.84 15.84 26.25
C SER A 258 -15.99 16.02 27.52
N ARG A 259 -14.67 15.78 27.46
CA ARG A 259 -13.71 15.91 28.57
C ARG A 259 -12.67 17.02 28.40
N GLY A 260 -12.68 17.83 27.33
CA GLY A 260 -11.58 18.76 27.04
C GLY A 260 -12.01 20.19 26.72
N ASN A 261 -12.38 20.96 27.75
CA ASN A 261 -12.34 22.42 27.71
C ASN A 261 -10.92 22.98 27.96
N GLU A 262 -9.97 22.10 28.30
CA GLU A 262 -8.55 22.43 28.29
C GLU A 262 -8.05 22.52 26.84
N ALA A 263 -7.40 23.63 26.51
CA ALA A 263 -6.71 23.78 25.23
C ALA A 263 -5.79 22.58 25.01
N LEU A 264 -5.85 21.97 23.82
CA LEU A 264 -5.03 20.82 23.42
C LEU A 264 -3.56 21.26 23.38
N ALA A 265 -2.88 21.20 24.53
CA ALA A 265 -1.49 21.64 24.66
C ALA A 265 -0.55 20.46 24.36
N PRO A 266 0.27 20.51 23.30
CA PRO A 266 1.23 19.46 23.00
C PRO A 266 2.25 19.34 24.13
N LYS A 267 2.21 18.21 24.86
CA LYS A 267 2.98 18.00 26.09
C LYS A 267 4.45 17.67 25.80
N THR A 268 4.73 17.01 24.68
CA THR A 268 6.08 16.56 24.32
C THR A 268 6.62 17.27 23.07
N TRP A 269 7.94 17.24 22.87
CA TRP A 269 8.53 17.73 21.62
C TRP A 269 8.05 16.94 20.40
N ARG A 270 7.76 15.64 20.57
CA ARG A 270 7.21 14.80 19.50
C ARG A 270 5.79 15.20 19.13
N ASP A 271 4.96 15.54 20.11
CA ASP A 271 3.62 16.10 19.87
C ASP A 271 3.69 17.42 19.10
N ARG A 272 4.61 18.32 19.50
CA ARG A 272 4.84 19.58 18.79
C ARG A 272 5.26 19.33 17.33
N LEU A 273 6.24 18.43 17.13
CA LEU A 273 6.70 18.06 15.79
C LEU A 273 5.57 17.50 14.92
N GLY A 274 4.75 16.57 15.45
CA GLY A 274 3.65 16.00 14.69
C GLY A 274 2.56 17.02 14.34
N LEU A 275 2.27 17.97 15.24
CA LEU A 275 1.36 19.08 14.95
C LEU A 275 1.93 20.02 13.89
N THR A 276 3.22 20.38 13.99
CA THR A 276 3.91 21.18 12.97
C THR A 276 3.87 20.49 11.61
N ILE A 277 4.11 19.18 11.55
CA ILE A 277 4.00 18.39 10.31
C ILE A 277 2.57 18.47 9.75
N ALA A 278 1.54 18.28 10.57
CA ALA A 278 0.15 18.32 10.12
C ALA A 278 -0.25 19.70 9.57
N ILE A 279 0.18 20.78 10.23
CA ILE A 279 -0.03 22.15 9.77
C ILE A 279 0.73 22.40 8.47
N ALA A 280 2.02 22.04 8.41
CA ALA A 280 2.84 22.20 7.22
C ALA A 280 2.24 21.47 6.01
N LEU A 281 1.77 20.24 6.17
CA LEU A 281 1.09 19.47 5.12
C LEU A 281 -0.27 20.05 4.70
N THR A 282 -0.93 20.77 5.61
CA THR A 282 -2.17 21.48 5.30
C THR A 282 -1.90 22.78 4.55
N VAL A 283 -0.74 23.40 4.73
CA VAL A 283 -0.32 24.60 3.98
C VAL A 283 0.38 24.22 2.67
N TRP A 284 1.00 23.05 2.59
CA TRP A 284 1.78 22.55 1.46
C TRP A 284 1.10 22.70 0.09
N PRO A 285 -0.20 22.38 -0.09
CA PRO A 285 -0.87 22.57 -1.38
C PRO A 285 -0.91 24.02 -1.89
N ALA A 286 -0.77 25.02 -1.02
CA ALA A 286 -0.72 26.43 -1.42
C ALA A 286 0.50 26.73 -2.32
N THR A 287 1.54 25.89 -2.29
CA THR A 287 2.75 26.05 -3.12
C THR A 287 2.62 25.38 -4.49
N GLU A 288 1.50 24.72 -4.80
CA GLU A 288 1.24 24.09 -6.11
C GLU A 288 1.29 25.11 -7.25
N SER A 289 0.71 26.30 -7.06
CA SER A 289 0.75 27.36 -8.09
C SER A 289 2.14 27.93 -8.34
N LEU A 290 3.09 27.70 -7.43
CA LEU A 290 4.49 28.09 -7.58
C LEU A 290 5.32 26.97 -8.23
N GLY A 291 4.73 25.81 -8.53
CA GLY A 291 5.43 24.65 -9.10
C GLY A 291 6.30 23.89 -8.09
N LEU A 292 6.21 24.18 -6.79
CA LEU A 292 7.00 23.51 -5.75
C LEU A 292 6.35 22.21 -5.25
N CYS A 293 5.02 22.11 -5.40
CA CYS A 293 4.21 21.01 -4.91
C CYS A 293 3.55 20.30 -6.08
N ASP A 294 3.72 18.98 -6.11
CA ASP A 294 3.11 18.11 -7.10
C ASP A 294 1.59 18.00 -6.91
N HIS A 295 0.82 17.96 -8.00
CA HIS A 295 -0.64 17.92 -8.00
C HIS A 295 -1.27 16.92 -7.03
N TRP A 296 -0.75 15.68 -6.97
CA TRP A 296 -1.27 14.69 -6.03
C TRP A 296 -0.93 15.01 -4.57
N THR A 297 0.26 15.58 -4.30
CA THR A 297 0.61 16.04 -2.95
C THR A 297 -0.13 17.33 -2.55
N ALA A 298 -0.66 18.06 -3.53
CA ALA A 298 -1.56 19.21 -3.35
C ALA A 298 -3.03 18.82 -3.15
N TRP A 299 -3.37 17.52 -3.16
CA TRP A 299 -4.75 17.01 -3.11
C TRP A 299 -5.62 17.43 -4.32
N ALA A 300 -4.99 17.86 -5.43
CA ALA A 300 -5.66 18.32 -6.65
C ALA A 300 -6.16 17.15 -7.52
N VAL A 301 -7.00 16.29 -6.94
CA VAL A 301 -7.55 15.10 -7.60
C VAL A 301 -8.75 15.49 -8.48
N TYR A 302 -8.83 14.91 -9.68
CA TYR A 302 -9.81 15.29 -10.72
C TYR A 302 -9.76 16.77 -11.11
N SER A 303 -8.59 17.41 -10.98
CA SER A 303 -8.37 18.78 -11.46
C SER A 303 -7.78 18.75 -12.88
N SER A 304 -8.33 19.59 -13.76
CA SER A 304 -7.82 19.84 -15.12
C SER A 304 -6.59 20.75 -15.16
N ARG A 305 -6.00 21.09 -14.00
CA ARG A 305 -4.87 22.02 -13.91
C ARG A 305 -3.51 21.40 -14.18
N THR A 306 -3.41 20.08 -14.36
CA THR A 306 -2.12 19.46 -14.54
C THR A 306 -1.48 19.86 -15.87
N GLU A 307 -0.19 20.19 -15.82
CA GLU A 307 0.66 20.12 -17.00
C GLU A 307 0.52 18.73 -17.64
N ASN A 308 0.65 18.67 -18.97
CA ASN A 308 0.50 17.42 -19.68
C ASN A 308 1.49 17.35 -20.84
N LEU A 309 2.26 16.27 -20.87
CA LEU A 309 3.12 15.92 -21.98
C LEU A 309 2.41 14.84 -22.82
N GLN A 310 1.99 15.22 -24.01
CA GLN A 310 1.42 14.31 -24.99
C GLN A 310 2.52 13.76 -25.87
N ILE A 311 2.45 12.46 -26.16
CA ILE A 311 3.36 11.79 -27.08
C ILE A 311 2.59 11.32 -28.31
N GLU A 312 3.23 11.45 -29.47
CA GLU A 312 2.75 10.95 -30.75
C GLU A 312 3.83 10.06 -31.37
N VAL A 313 3.41 8.96 -31.98
CA VAL A 313 4.28 8.01 -32.70
C VAL A 313 3.95 8.06 -34.20
N ARG A 314 4.92 7.79 -35.07
CA ARG A 314 4.64 7.63 -36.50
C ARG A 314 3.93 6.32 -36.78
N GLU A 315 3.02 6.30 -37.75
CA GLU A 315 2.28 5.09 -38.14
C GLU A 315 3.24 3.91 -38.47
N ALA A 316 4.34 4.19 -39.16
CA ALA A 316 5.35 3.19 -39.54
C ALA A 316 6.10 2.57 -38.34
N ASP A 317 6.11 3.25 -37.19
CA ASP A 317 6.88 2.88 -36.01
C ASP A 317 6.04 2.16 -34.94
N ILE A 318 4.72 2.01 -35.16
CA ILE A 318 3.80 1.41 -34.18
C ILE A 318 4.22 -0.02 -33.82
N GLU A 319 4.66 -0.82 -34.79
CA GLU A 319 5.05 -2.21 -34.57
C GLU A 319 6.37 -2.35 -33.79
N GLN A 320 7.12 -1.27 -33.63
CA GLN A 320 8.36 -1.23 -32.83
C GLN A 320 8.07 -0.92 -31.37
N LEU A 321 6.89 -0.39 -31.04
CA LEU A 321 6.49 -0.10 -29.67
C LEU A 321 6.39 -1.39 -28.82
N PRO A 322 6.55 -1.26 -27.48
CA PRO A 322 6.26 -2.34 -26.54
C PRO A 322 4.87 -2.95 -26.80
N ALA A 323 4.75 -4.27 -26.73
CA ALA A 323 3.51 -4.97 -27.08
C ALA A 323 2.33 -4.51 -26.21
N SER A 324 2.58 -4.22 -24.93
CA SER A 324 1.60 -3.67 -23.99
C SER A 324 1.14 -2.25 -24.35
N LEU A 325 1.94 -1.47 -25.08
CA LEU A 325 1.65 -0.07 -25.41
C LEU A 325 0.86 0.07 -26.73
N ARG A 326 1.05 -0.85 -27.69
CA ARG A 326 0.39 -0.80 -29.02
C ARG A 326 -1.14 -0.65 -28.95
N PRO A 327 -1.89 -1.34 -28.06
CA PRO A 327 -3.34 -1.19 -27.97
C PRO A 327 -3.81 0.21 -27.54
N HIS A 328 -2.89 1.05 -27.03
CA HIS A 328 -3.18 2.38 -26.53
C HIS A 328 -2.80 3.49 -27.51
N VAL A 329 -2.46 3.14 -28.75
CA VAL A 329 -2.28 4.09 -29.86
C VAL A 329 -3.67 4.47 -30.40
N GLY A 330 -4.02 5.75 -30.31
CA GLY A 330 -5.31 6.27 -30.73
C GLY A 330 -5.43 6.40 -32.26
N SER A 331 -6.65 6.67 -32.72
CA SER A 331 -6.90 7.09 -34.10
C SER A 331 -6.30 8.47 -34.36
N GLY A 332 -5.40 8.57 -35.32
CA GLY A 332 -4.85 9.83 -35.81
C GLY A 332 -5.88 10.60 -36.61
N GLN A 333 -5.58 11.87 -36.88
CA GLN A 333 -6.37 12.65 -37.83
C GLN A 333 -6.24 12.04 -39.24
N ALA A 334 -7.29 12.19 -40.04
CA ALA A 334 -7.24 11.73 -41.43
C ALA A 334 -6.03 12.34 -42.13
N PHE A 335 -5.24 11.50 -42.83
CA PHE A 335 -4.03 11.89 -43.56
C PHE A 335 -2.84 12.37 -42.70
N ALA A 336 -2.87 12.18 -41.37
CA ALA A 336 -1.74 12.47 -40.49
C ALA A 336 -0.89 11.22 -40.25
N ASP A 337 0.42 11.33 -40.49
CA ASP A 337 1.40 10.26 -40.21
C ASP A 337 1.62 9.99 -38.71
N TRP A 338 1.12 10.89 -37.85
CA TRP A 338 1.37 10.87 -36.41
C TRP A 338 0.11 10.47 -35.65
N ARG A 339 0.29 9.54 -34.71
CA ARG A 339 -0.77 8.92 -33.91
C ARG A 339 -0.57 9.24 -32.44
N PRO A 340 -1.59 9.74 -31.72
CA PRO A 340 -1.47 9.98 -30.30
C PRO A 340 -1.36 8.67 -29.54
N VAL A 341 -0.52 8.61 -28.51
CA VAL A 341 -0.40 7.43 -27.63
C VAL A 341 -0.92 7.77 -26.24
N SER A 342 -1.84 6.97 -25.71
CA SER A 342 -2.46 7.19 -24.40
C SER A 342 -1.64 6.53 -23.28
N LEU A 343 -0.71 7.29 -22.70
CA LEU A 343 0.03 6.86 -21.51
C LEU A 343 -0.87 6.61 -20.30
N ASP A 344 -1.96 7.37 -20.20
CA ASP A 344 -2.98 7.21 -19.15
C ASP A 344 -3.67 5.84 -19.24
N ALA A 345 -4.10 5.43 -20.45
CA ALA A 345 -4.71 4.11 -20.66
C ALA A 345 -3.73 2.96 -20.46
N TRP A 346 -2.47 3.14 -20.88
CA TRP A 346 -1.40 2.16 -20.66
C TRP A 346 -1.14 1.95 -19.16
N SER A 347 -1.04 3.02 -18.38
CA SER A 347 -0.91 2.95 -16.92
C SER A 347 -2.08 2.24 -16.26
N LEU A 348 -3.32 2.54 -16.68
CA LEU A 348 -4.51 1.91 -16.11
C LEU A 348 -4.55 0.41 -16.38
N THR A 349 -4.06 -0.02 -17.56
CA THR A 349 -4.05 -1.43 -17.97
C THR A 349 -2.92 -2.19 -17.29
N GLU A 350 -1.69 -1.66 -17.32
CA GLU A 350 -0.50 -2.35 -16.80
C GLU A 350 -0.31 -2.21 -15.30
N ARG A 351 -0.70 -1.07 -14.70
CA ARG A 351 -0.44 -0.75 -13.29
C ARG A 351 -1.70 -0.71 -12.42
N HIS A 352 -2.89 -0.83 -13.02
CA HIS A 352 -4.18 -0.72 -12.34
C HIS A 352 -4.35 0.60 -11.55
N CYS A 353 -3.65 1.65 -11.97
CA CYS A 353 -3.73 2.96 -11.34
C CYS A 353 -3.52 4.08 -12.38
N PRO A 354 -4.01 5.30 -12.09
CA PRO A 354 -3.70 6.47 -12.92
C PRO A 354 -2.19 6.72 -13.00
N ILE A 355 -1.76 7.29 -14.11
CA ILE A 355 -0.37 7.73 -14.31
C ILE A 355 -0.02 8.88 -13.36
N TYR A 356 1.23 8.92 -12.89
CA TYR A 356 1.74 10.05 -12.13
C TYR A 356 1.64 11.35 -12.96
N PRO A 357 1.00 12.42 -12.46
CA PRO A 357 0.46 13.46 -13.34
C PRO A 357 1.50 14.42 -13.93
N GLN A 358 2.73 14.43 -13.43
CA GLN A 358 3.73 15.42 -13.78
C GLN A 358 4.40 15.17 -15.13
N SER A 359 4.72 16.25 -15.84
CA SER A 359 5.39 16.20 -17.14
C SER A 359 6.74 15.49 -17.05
N ARG A 360 7.49 15.66 -15.94
CA ARG A 360 8.77 14.96 -15.72
C ARG A 360 8.65 13.43 -15.81
N TYR A 361 7.56 12.88 -15.30
CA TYR A 361 7.34 11.43 -15.27
C TYR A 361 6.95 10.94 -16.66
N ARG A 362 6.07 11.68 -17.34
CA ARG A 362 5.70 11.40 -18.74
C ARG A 362 6.88 11.54 -19.70
N LEU A 363 7.78 12.50 -19.46
CA LEU A 363 9.02 12.65 -20.23
C LEU A 363 9.93 11.45 -20.04
N ALA A 364 10.09 10.97 -18.81
CA ALA A 364 10.88 9.78 -18.52
C ALA A 364 10.33 8.53 -19.23
N LEU A 365 9.00 8.37 -19.29
CA LEU A 365 8.38 7.31 -20.07
C LEU A 365 8.66 7.46 -21.57
N ALA A 366 8.53 8.67 -22.11
CA ALA A 366 8.80 8.92 -23.53
C ALA A 366 10.24 8.55 -23.92
N ARG A 367 11.22 8.95 -23.10
CA ARG A 367 12.64 8.60 -23.28
C ARG A 367 12.86 7.10 -23.27
N GLU A 368 12.26 6.40 -22.31
CA GLU A 368 12.39 4.94 -22.22
C GLU A 368 11.73 4.23 -23.39
N ILE A 369 10.58 4.70 -23.87
CA ILE A 369 9.91 4.13 -25.05
C ILE A 369 10.79 4.31 -26.29
N GLU A 370 11.33 5.50 -26.53
CA GLU A 370 12.25 5.75 -27.66
C GLU A 370 13.49 4.87 -27.59
N GLN A 371 14.11 4.77 -26.41
CA GLN A 371 15.30 3.95 -26.21
C GLN A 371 15.02 2.46 -26.41
N ALA A 372 13.90 1.96 -25.88
CA ALA A 372 13.54 0.54 -25.97
C ALA A 372 13.10 0.12 -27.38
N ALA A 373 12.36 0.99 -28.09
CA ALA A 373 11.84 0.72 -29.42
C ALA A 373 12.78 1.15 -30.55
N GLY A 374 13.77 2.01 -30.29
CA GLY A 374 14.68 2.56 -31.30
C GLY A 374 14.01 3.57 -32.24
N ILE A 375 13.00 4.30 -31.76
CA ILE A 375 12.15 5.21 -32.56
C ILE A 375 12.30 6.66 -32.10
N THR A 376 11.69 7.59 -32.85
CA THR A 376 11.55 8.99 -32.43
C THR A 376 10.09 9.35 -32.24
N LEU A 377 9.74 9.78 -31.03
CA LEU A 377 8.43 10.28 -30.67
C LEU A 377 8.37 11.79 -30.89
N ARG A 378 7.16 12.29 -31.13
CA ARG A 378 6.87 13.73 -31.11
C ARG A 378 6.21 14.07 -29.79
N LEU A 379 6.78 15.03 -29.08
CA LEU A 379 6.34 15.43 -27.76
C LEU A 379 5.75 16.84 -27.81
N LYS A 380 4.55 16.99 -27.25
CA LYS A 380 3.84 18.27 -27.11
C LYS A 380 3.55 18.51 -25.64
N GLU A 381 4.13 19.56 -25.09
CA GLU A 381 3.89 19.96 -23.71
C GLU A 381 2.76 21.00 -23.67
N SER A 382 1.77 20.75 -22.83
CA SER A 382 0.69 21.68 -22.51
C SER A 382 0.88 22.24 -21.12
N SER A 383 0.85 23.56 -20.99
CA SER A 383 0.90 24.23 -19.68
C SER A 383 -0.32 23.89 -18.81
N PRO A 384 -0.23 24.15 -17.49
CA PRO A 384 -1.39 24.15 -16.60
C PRO A 384 -2.52 24.99 -17.18
N ALA A 385 -3.75 24.47 -17.17
CA ALA A 385 -4.91 25.23 -17.62
C ALA A 385 -5.09 26.49 -16.76
N ASN A 386 -5.37 27.62 -17.41
CA ASN A 386 -5.76 28.84 -16.72
C ASN A 386 -7.04 28.59 -15.92
N ARG A 387 -7.04 28.96 -14.63
CA ARG A 387 -8.15 28.66 -13.71
C ARG A 387 -9.49 29.23 -14.18
N TRP A 388 -9.50 30.40 -14.82
CA TRP A 388 -10.72 31.12 -15.16
C TRP A 388 -11.16 30.88 -16.59
N THR A 389 -10.22 30.71 -17.52
CA THR A 389 -10.54 30.53 -18.94
C THR A 389 -10.48 29.07 -19.40
N GLY A 390 -9.79 28.20 -18.66
CA GLY A 390 -9.53 26.81 -19.05
C GLY A 390 -8.50 26.66 -20.18
N LEU A 391 -8.01 27.76 -20.75
CA LEU A 391 -7.07 27.75 -21.87
C LEU A 391 -5.69 27.25 -21.44
N ARG A 392 -5.02 26.54 -22.35
CA ARG A 392 -3.66 26.02 -22.20
C ARG A 392 -2.79 26.56 -23.33
N THR A 393 -1.53 26.84 -23.04
CA THR A 393 -0.51 27.06 -24.06
C THR A 393 0.17 25.74 -24.38
N GLN A 394 0.40 25.46 -25.66
CA GLN A 394 1.09 24.26 -26.11
C GLN A 394 2.40 24.63 -26.78
N ARG A 395 3.44 23.83 -26.55
CA ARG A 395 4.72 23.94 -27.23
C ARG A 395 5.24 22.56 -27.63
N ALA A 396 5.96 22.50 -28.75
CA ALA A 396 6.70 21.30 -29.12
C ALA A 396 7.98 21.21 -28.28
N VAL A 397 8.33 20.00 -27.84
CA VAL A 397 9.61 19.77 -27.15
C VAL A 397 10.67 19.50 -28.20
N GLU A 398 11.64 20.41 -28.34
CA GLU A 398 12.72 20.30 -29.34
C GLU A 398 13.83 19.34 -28.90
N SER A 399 14.14 19.32 -27.59
CA SER A 399 15.21 18.51 -27.02
C SER A 399 14.78 17.96 -25.66
N GLN A 400 14.68 16.63 -25.58
CA GLN A 400 14.33 15.95 -24.33
C GLN A 400 15.42 16.07 -23.27
N GLU A 401 16.70 16.17 -23.67
CA GLU A 401 17.81 16.40 -22.74
C GLU A 401 17.73 17.76 -22.06
N LYS A 402 17.47 18.83 -22.84
CA LYS A 402 17.26 20.18 -22.28
C LYS A 402 16.05 20.22 -21.37
N GLU A 403 14.98 19.51 -21.73
CA GLU A 403 13.76 19.44 -20.95
C GLU A 403 13.97 18.66 -19.64
N ALA A 404 14.68 17.53 -19.69
CA ALA A 404 15.06 16.74 -18.53
C ALA A 404 15.91 17.54 -17.52
N ALA A 405 16.83 18.37 -18.01
CA ALA A 405 17.69 19.22 -17.18
C ALA A 405 16.95 20.28 -16.36
N ARG A 406 15.66 20.56 -16.67
CA ARG A 406 14.82 21.48 -15.88
C ARG A 406 14.39 20.89 -14.53
N TYR A 407 14.41 19.57 -14.42
CA TYR A 407 13.89 18.87 -13.25
C TYR A 407 15.02 18.44 -12.32
N TRP A 408 14.85 18.67 -11.02
CA TRP A 408 15.80 18.19 -9.99
C TRP A 408 15.60 16.71 -9.65
N LEU A 409 14.44 16.16 -10.03
CA LEU A 409 14.07 14.77 -9.82
C LEU A 409 14.35 13.97 -11.08
N SER A 410 14.52 12.66 -10.90
CA SER A 410 14.90 11.80 -12.01
C SER A 410 13.87 11.78 -13.14
N THR A 411 14.38 11.77 -14.36
CA THR A 411 13.62 11.64 -15.61
C THR A 411 14.10 10.45 -16.44
N ALA A 412 14.61 9.41 -15.78
CA ALA A 412 15.08 8.19 -16.41
C ALA A 412 14.57 6.95 -15.66
N ALA A 413 14.35 5.87 -16.41
CA ALA A 413 13.86 4.62 -15.85
C ALA A 413 14.97 3.83 -15.14
N ARG A 414 14.57 2.93 -14.25
CA ARG A 414 15.48 1.93 -13.65
C ARG A 414 15.93 0.93 -14.71
N ILE A 415 17.19 0.54 -14.62
CA ILE A 415 17.80 -0.47 -15.48
C ILE A 415 17.10 -1.81 -15.22
N ARG A 416 16.50 -2.37 -16.27
CA ARG A 416 16.04 -3.77 -16.26
C ARG A 416 17.27 -4.67 -16.24
N SER A 417 17.79 -4.99 -15.06
CA SER A 417 18.85 -6.00 -14.96
C SER A 417 18.30 -7.31 -15.51
N ALA A 418 18.99 -7.92 -16.49
CA ALA A 418 18.72 -9.25 -17.03
C ALA A 418 18.98 -10.38 -16.01
N VAL A 419 18.74 -10.15 -14.72
CA VAL A 419 18.58 -11.22 -13.75
C VAL A 419 17.18 -11.78 -14.01
N PRO A 420 17.05 -13.05 -14.44
CA PRO A 420 15.73 -13.62 -14.70
C PRO A 420 14.88 -13.44 -13.45
N ALA A 421 13.71 -12.80 -13.54
CA ALA A 421 12.81 -12.60 -12.41
C ALA A 421 12.53 -13.91 -11.66
N ALA A 422 12.57 -15.05 -12.38
CA ALA A 422 12.55 -16.41 -11.84
C ALA A 422 13.63 -16.64 -10.75
N ARG A 423 14.89 -16.24 -10.97
CA ARG A 423 16.00 -16.46 -10.04
C ARG A 423 15.87 -15.62 -8.76
N ALA A 424 15.32 -14.42 -8.87
CA ALA A 424 15.04 -13.58 -7.70
C ALA A 424 13.86 -14.14 -6.88
N GLY A 425 12.77 -14.53 -7.55
CA GLY A 425 11.62 -15.18 -6.93
C GLY A 425 12.00 -16.46 -6.20
N GLU A 426 12.82 -17.31 -6.82
CA GLU A 426 13.40 -18.52 -6.20
C GLU A 426 14.20 -18.22 -4.93
N ILE A 427 15.08 -17.21 -4.98
CA ILE A 427 15.86 -16.77 -3.81
C ILE A 427 14.92 -16.33 -2.70
N TRP A 428 13.87 -15.56 -2.99
CA TRP A 428 12.92 -15.09 -1.99
C TRP A 428 12.10 -16.22 -1.38
N ILE A 429 11.58 -17.15 -2.19
CA ILE A 429 10.87 -18.34 -1.71
C ILE A 429 11.76 -19.14 -0.75
N ALA A 430 13.04 -19.31 -1.10
CA ALA A 430 14.00 -19.96 -0.22
C ALA A 430 14.24 -19.14 1.07
N ARG A 431 14.56 -17.85 0.99
CA ARG A 431 14.87 -17.01 2.16
C ARG A 431 13.70 -16.88 3.13
N THR A 432 12.48 -16.80 2.63
CA THR A 432 11.27 -16.70 3.45
C THR A 432 11.01 -17.99 4.23
N ALA A 433 11.15 -19.15 3.59
CA ALA A 433 11.14 -20.44 4.28
C ALA A 433 12.26 -20.53 5.33
N GLN A 434 13.49 -20.13 4.98
CA GLN A 434 14.65 -20.13 5.88
C GLN A 434 14.42 -19.28 7.13
N LEU A 435 13.86 -18.09 6.97
CA LEU A 435 13.54 -17.18 8.07
C LEU A 435 12.41 -17.74 8.94
N ALA A 436 11.40 -18.40 8.36
CA ALA A 436 10.37 -19.10 9.12
C ALA A 436 10.99 -20.20 10.01
N VAL A 437 11.87 -21.03 9.42
CA VAL A 437 12.59 -22.09 10.13
C VAL A 437 13.51 -21.51 11.21
N ALA A 438 14.25 -20.44 10.91
CA ALA A 438 15.16 -19.80 11.86
C ALA A 438 14.40 -19.22 13.07
N CYS A 439 13.24 -18.60 12.84
CA CYS A 439 12.39 -18.09 13.91
C CYS A 439 11.86 -19.23 14.78
N TYR A 440 11.36 -20.31 14.17
CA TYR A 440 10.95 -21.53 14.88
C TYR A 440 12.08 -22.09 15.73
N ALA A 441 13.27 -22.25 15.14
CA ALA A 441 14.46 -22.78 15.77
C ALA A 441 14.84 -21.96 17.01
N VAL A 442 15.03 -20.64 16.85
CA VAL A 442 15.38 -19.75 17.96
C VAL A 442 14.29 -19.78 19.04
N CYS A 443 13.00 -19.81 18.69
CA CYS A 443 11.93 -19.97 19.67
C CYS A 443 12.04 -21.26 20.47
N VAL A 444 12.33 -22.40 19.83
CA VAL A 444 12.50 -23.68 20.50
C VAL A 444 13.67 -23.64 21.49
N LEU A 445 14.81 -23.05 21.12
CA LEU A 445 15.95 -22.89 22.05
C LEU A 445 15.59 -22.02 23.26
N LEU A 446 14.87 -20.93 23.03
CA LEU A 446 14.39 -20.07 24.10
C LEU A 446 13.39 -20.80 25.00
N MET A 447 12.53 -21.66 24.46
CA MET A 447 11.58 -22.46 25.23
C MET A 447 12.25 -23.57 26.05
N ILE A 448 13.30 -24.24 25.53
CA ILE A 448 14.02 -25.33 26.22
C ILE A 448 14.73 -24.83 27.49
N ARG A 449 15.24 -23.60 27.46
CA ARG A 449 15.96 -23.00 28.60
C ARG A 449 15.05 -22.62 29.78
N ARG A 450 13.73 -22.65 29.61
CA ARG A 450 12.79 -22.22 30.65
C ARG A 450 12.42 -23.33 31.61
N GLN A 451 12.04 -22.93 32.83
CA GLN A 451 11.56 -23.87 33.82
C GLN A 451 10.18 -24.42 33.43
N ARG A 452 9.89 -25.65 33.88
CA ARG A 452 8.58 -26.27 33.62
C ARG A 452 7.50 -25.46 34.34
N GLY A 453 6.45 -25.08 33.62
CA GLY A 453 5.33 -24.33 34.18
C GLY A 453 5.42 -22.81 33.98
N GLU A 454 6.54 -22.28 33.49
CA GLU A 454 6.61 -20.86 33.16
C GLU A 454 5.78 -20.52 31.90
N PRO A 455 4.94 -19.47 31.93
CA PRO A 455 4.20 -19.00 30.77
C PRO A 455 5.15 -18.44 29.70
N PRO A 456 4.92 -18.65 28.39
CA PRO A 456 5.78 -18.13 27.31
C PRO A 456 5.98 -16.61 27.44
N THR A 457 7.18 -16.11 27.16
CA THR A 457 7.42 -14.67 27.17
C THR A 457 6.85 -14.07 25.90
N LEU A 458 6.59 -12.77 25.91
CA LEU A 458 6.18 -12.05 24.71
C LEU A 458 7.25 -12.09 23.62
N ARG A 459 8.53 -12.20 23.98
CA ARG A 459 9.61 -12.42 23.01
C ARG A 459 9.41 -13.72 22.23
N ILE A 460 9.02 -14.79 22.93
CA ILE A 460 8.74 -16.09 22.33
C ILE A 460 7.46 -16.03 21.46
N ALA A 461 6.40 -15.40 21.97
CA ALA A 461 5.15 -15.24 21.22
C ALA A 461 5.37 -14.41 19.94
N THR A 462 6.08 -13.29 20.03
CA THR A 462 6.43 -12.44 18.87
C THR A 462 7.28 -13.20 17.87
N LEU A 463 8.38 -13.82 18.30
CA LEU A 463 9.28 -14.52 17.39
C LEU A 463 8.58 -15.70 16.71
N TRP A 464 7.66 -16.37 17.41
CA TRP A 464 6.82 -17.42 16.84
C TRP A 464 5.85 -16.89 15.79
N SER A 465 5.21 -15.75 16.06
CA SER A 465 4.34 -15.07 15.09
C SER A 465 5.10 -14.54 13.88
N VAL A 466 6.33 -14.06 14.06
CA VAL A 466 7.20 -13.64 12.95
C VAL A 466 7.56 -14.85 12.08
N GLY A 467 7.87 -16.00 12.67
CA GLY A 467 8.05 -17.25 11.93
C GLY A 467 6.80 -17.68 11.15
N CYS A 468 5.63 -17.58 11.78
CA CYS A 468 4.34 -17.85 11.13
C CYS A 468 4.08 -16.90 9.96
N ALA A 469 4.39 -15.61 10.15
CA ALA A 469 4.28 -14.62 9.10
C ALA A 469 5.17 -15.01 7.93
N PHE A 470 6.45 -15.35 8.17
CA PHE A 470 7.38 -15.83 7.15
C PHE A 470 6.91 -17.09 6.41
N LEU A 471 6.12 -17.97 7.04
CA LEU A 471 5.51 -19.09 6.33
C LEU A 471 4.38 -18.63 5.38
N ALA A 472 3.48 -17.75 5.84
CA ALA A 472 2.40 -17.22 4.99
C ALA A 472 2.99 -16.50 3.77
N ILE A 473 3.97 -15.67 4.07
CA ILE A 473 4.89 -14.98 3.16
C ILE A 473 5.45 -15.94 2.09
N HIS A 474 6.08 -17.04 2.51
CA HIS A 474 6.64 -18.04 1.62
C HIS A 474 5.59 -18.62 0.65
N ILE A 475 4.40 -18.97 1.16
CA ILE A 475 3.29 -19.50 0.35
C ILE A 475 2.85 -18.47 -0.70
N LEU A 476 2.69 -17.20 -0.31
CA LEU A 476 2.29 -16.13 -1.24
C LEU A 476 3.36 -15.91 -2.33
N CYS A 477 4.64 -15.93 -1.97
CA CYS A 477 5.73 -15.83 -2.94
C CYS A 477 5.71 -17.01 -3.93
N ALA A 478 5.48 -18.23 -3.48
CA ALA A 478 5.37 -19.41 -4.34
C ALA A 478 4.20 -19.28 -5.33
N PHE A 479 3.04 -18.83 -4.86
CA PHE A 479 1.86 -18.60 -5.69
C PHE A 479 2.09 -17.55 -6.78
N HIS A 480 2.76 -16.46 -6.42
CA HIS A 480 3.03 -15.38 -7.35
C HIS A 480 4.08 -15.78 -8.40
N VAL A 481 5.20 -16.36 -7.97
CA VAL A 481 6.34 -16.65 -8.85
C VAL A 481 6.11 -17.88 -9.73
N PHE A 482 5.64 -18.99 -9.15
CA PHE A 482 5.56 -20.27 -9.87
C PHE A 482 4.17 -20.62 -10.40
N HIS A 483 3.12 -20.06 -9.81
CA HIS A 483 1.75 -20.50 -10.10
C HIS A 483 0.89 -19.43 -10.75
N GLN A 484 1.39 -18.19 -10.90
CA GLN A 484 0.64 -17.07 -11.49
C GLN A 484 -0.76 -16.93 -10.86
N TRP A 485 -0.84 -17.17 -9.55
CA TRP A 485 -2.10 -17.20 -8.78
C TRP A 485 -3.15 -18.24 -9.23
N ASN A 486 -2.78 -19.20 -10.07
CA ASN A 486 -3.63 -20.30 -10.50
C ASN A 486 -3.48 -21.51 -9.55
N HIS A 487 -4.54 -21.77 -8.78
CA HIS A 487 -4.57 -22.89 -7.83
C HIS A 487 -4.48 -24.26 -8.50
N ALA A 488 -5.07 -24.44 -9.69
CA ALA A 488 -4.98 -25.70 -10.42
C ALA A 488 -3.53 -25.97 -10.87
N ALA A 489 -2.82 -24.94 -11.30
CA ALA A 489 -1.40 -25.03 -11.64
C ALA A 489 -0.54 -25.42 -10.43
N ALA A 490 -0.83 -24.88 -9.25
CA ALA A 490 -0.16 -25.23 -8.00
C ALA A 490 -0.39 -26.70 -7.60
N LEU A 491 -1.62 -27.20 -7.74
CA LEU A 491 -1.96 -28.60 -7.47
C LEU A 491 -1.25 -29.56 -8.43
N GLN A 492 -1.22 -29.22 -9.73
CA GLN A 492 -0.54 -30.01 -10.75
C GLN A 492 0.97 -30.05 -10.50
N HIS A 493 1.58 -28.90 -10.21
CA HIS A 493 3.01 -28.82 -9.88
C HIS A 493 3.36 -29.68 -8.65
N THR A 494 2.52 -29.63 -7.61
CA THR A 494 2.71 -30.45 -6.39
C THR A 494 2.58 -31.94 -6.67
N ALA A 495 1.61 -32.34 -7.51
CA ALA A 495 1.43 -33.73 -7.92
C ALA A 495 2.65 -34.26 -8.69
N THR A 496 3.15 -33.49 -9.66
CA THR A 496 4.34 -33.84 -10.44
C THR A 496 5.58 -33.98 -9.56
N ARG A 497 5.83 -33.04 -8.64
CA ARG A 497 6.96 -33.14 -7.70
C ARG A 497 6.87 -34.35 -6.76
N THR A 498 5.67 -34.66 -6.29
CA THR A 498 5.48 -35.83 -5.42
C THR A 498 5.69 -37.13 -6.21
N GLU A 499 5.30 -37.18 -7.48
CA GLU A 499 5.56 -38.31 -8.37
C GLU A 499 7.06 -38.50 -8.62
N GLU A 500 7.80 -37.41 -8.90
CA GLU A 500 9.25 -37.45 -9.12
C GLU A 500 10.02 -38.02 -7.92
N VAL A 501 9.58 -37.72 -6.69
CA VAL A 501 10.30 -38.11 -5.46
C VAL A 501 9.81 -39.44 -4.89
N THR A 502 8.50 -39.70 -4.95
CA THR A 502 7.87 -40.84 -4.27
C THR A 502 7.35 -41.91 -5.23
N GLY A 503 7.31 -41.63 -6.53
CA GLY A 503 6.67 -42.49 -7.53
C GLY A 503 5.14 -42.40 -7.57
N TRP A 504 4.52 -41.50 -6.79
CA TRP A 504 3.07 -41.33 -6.74
C TRP A 504 2.64 -39.87 -6.94
N ALA A 505 1.82 -39.61 -7.96
CA ALA A 505 1.25 -38.28 -8.23
C ALA A 505 0.18 -37.91 -7.19
N TRP A 506 0.56 -37.13 -6.19
CA TRP A 506 -0.34 -36.68 -5.14
C TRP A 506 -0.28 -35.17 -4.92
N SER A 507 -1.39 -34.47 -5.15
CA SER A 507 -1.50 -33.01 -5.01
C SER A 507 -1.83 -32.54 -3.58
N GLY A 508 -2.09 -33.47 -2.66
CA GLY A 508 -2.56 -33.15 -1.31
C GLY A 508 -1.54 -32.42 -0.43
N GLY A 509 -0.25 -32.44 -0.80
CA GLY A 509 0.80 -31.69 -0.12
C GLY A 509 0.53 -30.18 -0.02
N LEU A 510 -0.17 -29.61 -1.02
CA LEU A 510 -0.56 -28.20 -1.02
C LEU A 510 -1.58 -27.90 0.09
N TYR A 511 -2.58 -28.77 0.28
CA TYR A 511 -3.57 -28.63 1.35
C TYR A 511 -2.95 -28.82 2.73
N ILE A 512 -1.94 -29.69 2.86
CA ILE A 512 -1.17 -29.84 4.10
C ILE A 512 -0.46 -28.53 4.46
N ASN A 513 0.11 -27.81 3.49
CA ASN A 513 0.74 -26.50 3.75
C ASN A 513 -0.28 -25.46 4.25
N TYR A 514 -1.51 -25.47 3.72
CA TYR A 514 -2.57 -24.58 4.20
C TYR A 514 -3.01 -24.92 5.63
N LEU A 515 -3.21 -26.22 5.90
CA LEU A 515 -3.54 -26.70 7.24
C LEU A 515 -2.43 -26.38 8.23
N PHE A 516 -1.17 -26.50 7.82
CA PHE A 516 -0.03 -26.15 8.65
C PHE A 516 0.03 -24.65 8.95
N LEU A 517 -0.20 -23.79 7.96
CA LEU A 517 -0.27 -22.34 8.19
C LEU A 517 -1.41 -22.01 9.17
N ALA A 518 -2.60 -22.57 8.97
CA ALA A 518 -3.74 -22.37 9.88
C ALA A 518 -3.43 -22.86 11.30
N PHE A 519 -2.76 -24.02 11.41
CA PHE A 519 -2.31 -24.58 12.69
C PHE A 519 -1.27 -23.68 13.39
N TRP A 520 -0.30 -23.13 12.65
CA TRP A 520 0.69 -22.21 13.21
C TRP A 520 0.03 -20.90 13.65
N ILE A 521 -0.91 -20.35 12.88
CA ILE A 521 -1.70 -19.18 13.30
C ILE A 521 -2.43 -19.46 14.62
N TRP A 522 -3.12 -20.59 14.71
CA TRP A 522 -3.80 -21.00 15.95
C TRP A 522 -2.83 -21.10 17.13
N ASP A 523 -1.67 -21.72 16.94
CA ASP A 523 -0.67 -21.89 18.00
C ASP A 523 0.00 -20.56 18.39
N ALA A 524 0.20 -19.66 17.42
CA ALA A 524 0.66 -18.30 17.69
C ALA A 524 -0.34 -17.55 18.56
N VAL A 525 -1.63 -17.59 18.22
CA VAL A 525 -2.71 -17.02 19.05
C VAL A 525 -2.69 -17.63 20.45
N ARG A 526 -2.51 -18.94 20.57
CA ARG A 526 -2.38 -19.63 21.87
C ARG A 526 -1.19 -19.10 22.68
N LEU A 527 0.00 -19.02 22.08
CA LEU A 527 1.20 -18.53 22.77
C LEU A 527 1.06 -17.07 23.21
N TRP A 528 0.41 -16.24 22.39
CA TRP A 528 0.06 -14.88 22.79
C TRP A 528 -0.91 -14.86 23.98
N ARG A 529 -1.96 -15.69 23.98
CA ARG A 529 -2.89 -15.79 25.12
C ARG A 529 -2.18 -16.21 26.40
N GLU A 530 -1.30 -17.21 26.34
CA GLU A 530 -0.52 -17.67 27.50
C GLU A 530 0.49 -16.61 27.97
N ALA A 531 1.14 -15.91 27.05
CA ALA A 531 2.09 -14.85 27.37
C ALA A 531 1.43 -13.61 28.01
N LEU A 532 0.23 -13.26 27.55
CA LEU A 532 -0.56 -12.14 28.06
C LEU A 532 -1.21 -12.46 29.41
N SER A 533 -1.79 -13.66 29.53
CA SER A 533 -2.47 -14.09 30.76
C SER A 533 -1.51 -14.50 31.88
N HIS A 534 -0.21 -14.64 31.61
CA HIS A 534 0.79 -15.19 32.53
C HIS A 534 0.42 -16.57 33.09
N HIS A 535 -0.50 -17.27 32.42
CA HIS A 535 -0.96 -18.60 32.79
C HIS A 535 -0.75 -19.56 31.63
N PRO A 536 0.02 -20.64 31.82
CA PRO A 536 0.16 -21.67 30.79
C PRO A 536 -1.17 -22.43 30.65
N VAL A 537 -1.77 -22.36 29.46
CA VAL A 537 -3.05 -23.01 29.15
C VAL A 537 -2.81 -24.42 28.56
N SER A 538 -1.66 -24.67 27.94
CA SER A 538 -1.36 -25.95 27.27
C SER A 538 -0.74 -27.02 28.16
N SER A 539 -1.31 -28.22 28.04
CA SER A 539 -0.70 -29.45 28.56
C SER A 539 0.64 -29.75 27.86
N HIS A 540 1.52 -30.48 28.55
CA HIS A 540 2.78 -30.93 27.97
C HIS A 540 2.59 -31.78 26.71
N PHE A 541 1.49 -32.52 26.64
CA PHE A 541 1.11 -33.31 25.48
C PHE A 541 0.80 -32.43 24.27
N GLY A 542 0.02 -31.35 24.46
CA GLY A 542 -0.26 -30.37 23.41
C GLY A 542 1.00 -29.73 22.82
N ARG A 543 1.97 -29.37 23.67
CA ARG A 543 3.27 -28.84 23.21
C ARG A 543 4.07 -29.86 22.40
N ARG A 544 4.04 -31.14 22.76
CA ARG A 544 4.69 -32.20 21.98
C ARG A 544 4.03 -32.39 20.61
N ILE A 545 2.71 -32.30 20.53
CA ILE A 545 1.99 -32.36 19.26
C ILE A 545 2.43 -31.21 18.34
N VAL A 546 2.46 -29.98 18.85
CA VAL A 546 2.92 -28.80 18.06
C VAL A 546 4.29 -29.06 17.46
N HIS A 547 5.29 -29.42 18.27
CA HIS A 547 6.63 -29.69 17.75
C HIS A 547 6.71 -30.93 16.86
N GLY A 548 5.85 -31.94 17.08
CA GLY A 548 5.74 -33.11 16.21
C GLY A 548 5.22 -32.75 14.81
N VAL A 549 4.18 -31.90 14.73
CA VAL A 549 3.67 -31.37 13.46
C VAL A 549 4.74 -30.55 12.75
N PHE A 550 5.45 -29.67 13.45
CA PHE A 550 6.53 -28.88 12.86
C PHE A 550 7.69 -29.76 12.38
N ALA A 551 8.10 -30.77 13.16
CA ALA A 551 9.14 -31.71 12.75
C ALA A 551 8.74 -32.48 11.49
N PHE A 552 7.49 -32.94 11.42
CA PHE A 552 6.94 -33.57 10.22
C PHE A 552 6.98 -32.63 9.01
N MET A 553 6.53 -31.39 9.17
CA MET A 553 6.52 -30.40 8.09
C MET A 553 7.93 -30.03 7.63
N MET A 554 8.89 -29.88 8.55
CA MET A 554 10.28 -29.63 8.20
C MET A 554 10.90 -30.82 7.45
N PHE A 555 10.63 -32.05 7.91
CA PHE A 555 11.07 -33.26 7.21
C PHE A 555 10.47 -33.35 5.81
N ASN A 556 9.17 -33.12 5.66
CA ASN A 556 8.50 -33.13 4.37
C ASN A 556 9.08 -32.05 3.44
N ALA A 557 9.26 -30.83 3.94
CA ALA A 557 9.84 -29.71 3.20
C ALA A 557 11.29 -29.97 2.77
N THR A 558 12.12 -30.63 3.59
CA THR A 558 13.52 -30.88 3.26
C THR A 558 13.75 -32.12 2.41
N VAL A 559 12.97 -33.19 2.62
CA VAL A 559 13.16 -34.46 1.89
C VAL A 559 12.42 -34.48 0.56
N VAL A 560 11.22 -33.89 0.50
CA VAL A 560 10.41 -33.87 -0.73
C VAL A 560 10.73 -32.67 -1.60
N PHE A 561 11.02 -31.51 -0.99
CA PHE A 561 11.16 -30.24 -1.72
C PHE A 561 12.52 -29.56 -1.56
N GLY A 562 13.41 -30.06 -0.70
CA GLY A 562 14.63 -29.36 -0.28
C GLY A 562 15.92 -29.96 -0.85
N PRO A 563 16.97 -29.14 -1.06
CA PRO A 563 18.27 -29.66 -1.44
C PRO A 563 18.96 -30.41 -0.29
N TRP A 564 19.75 -31.44 -0.62
CA TRP A 564 20.31 -32.42 0.33
C TRP A 564 21.05 -31.83 1.56
N HIS A 565 21.62 -30.63 1.45
CA HIS A 565 22.32 -29.96 2.55
C HIS A 565 21.37 -29.49 3.68
N TRP A 566 20.07 -29.40 3.43
CA TRP A 566 19.06 -29.12 4.45
C TRP A 566 18.89 -30.26 5.45
N THR A 567 19.12 -31.50 5.02
CA THR A 567 19.11 -32.67 5.89
C THR A 567 20.24 -32.60 6.93
N MET A 568 21.42 -32.07 6.56
CA MET A 568 22.52 -31.78 7.50
C MET A 568 22.16 -30.69 8.51
N ALA A 569 21.48 -29.62 8.08
CA ALA A 569 21.03 -28.56 8.99
C ALA A 569 20.05 -29.09 10.05
N LEU A 570 19.17 -30.03 9.68
CA LEU A 570 18.25 -30.69 10.60
C LEU A 570 18.98 -31.55 11.65
N VAL A 571 20.05 -32.25 11.25
CA VAL A 571 20.91 -33.03 12.16
C VAL A 571 21.67 -32.11 13.12
N LEU A 572 22.29 -31.05 12.61
CA LEU A 572 22.99 -30.04 13.43
C LEU A 572 22.04 -29.37 14.42
N TRP A 573 20.79 -29.16 14.02
CA TRP A 573 19.74 -28.64 14.90
C TRP A 573 19.42 -29.59 16.06
N GLY A 574 19.26 -30.89 15.77
CA GLY A 574 19.06 -31.92 16.80
C GLY A 574 20.20 -31.96 17.82
N ILE A 575 21.44 -31.79 17.35
CA ILE A 575 22.63 -31.67 18.21
C ILE A 575 22.55 -30.42 19.07
N ALA A 576 22.28 -29.24 18.49
CA ALA A 576 22.17 -27.97 19.22
C ALA A 576 21.09 -28.00 20.32
N VAL A 577 19.94 -28.60 20.04
CA VAL A 577 18.85 -28.84 21.01
C VAL A 577 19.32 -29.74 22.16
N ASN A 578 20.03 -30.82 21.85
CA ASN A 578 20.56 -31.74 22.87
C ASN A 578 21.62 -31.05 23.75
N THR A 579 22.54 -30.30 23.16
CA THR A 579 23.58 -29.56 23.89
C THR A 579 22.99 -28.50 24.81
N VAL A 580 22.00 -27.72 24.34
CA VAL A 580 21.33 -26.70 25.17
C VAL A 580 20.49 -27.32 26.28
N ARG A 581 19.95 -28.53 26.07
CA ARG A 581 19.25 -29.29 27.11
C ARG A 581 20.17 -29.81 28.22
N GLN A 582 21.43 -30.13 27.87
CA GLN A 582 22.43 -30.66 28.80
C GLN A 582 23.24 -29.57 29.53
N ALA A 583 23.20 -28.32 29.04
CA ALA A 583 23.91 -27.21 29.68
C ALA A 583 23.37 -26.92 31.10
N PRO A 584 24.24 -26.74 32.11
CA PRO A 584 23.82 -26.46 33.48
C PRO A 584 23.03 -25.15 33.52
N ARG A 585 21.86 -25.18 34.19
CA ARG A 585 21.04 -23.98 34.41
C ARG A 585 21.72 -23.12 35.46
N THR A 586 22.04 -21.87 35.12
CA THR A 586 22.55 -20.90 36.10
C THR A 586 21.49 -20.67 37.18
N PRO A 587 21.78 -20.92 38.47
CA PRO A 587 20.85 -20.59 39.54
C PRO A 587 20.71 -19.06 39.61
N HIS A 588 19.46 -18.57 39.53
CA HIS A 588 19.08 -17.19 39.77
C HIS A 588 18.22 -17.12 41.02
#